data_AF-A0AA43HSH6-F1
#
_entry.id   AF-A0AA43HSH6-F1
#
_cell.length_a   1.000
_cell.length_b   1.000
_cell.length_c   1.000
_cell.angle_alpha   90.00
_cell.angle_beta   90.00
_cell.angle_gamma   90.00
#
_symmetry.space_group_name_H-M   'P 1'
#
loop_
_entity.id
_entity.type
_entity.pdbx_description
1 polymer ?
#
loop_
_entity_poly.entity_id
_entity_poly.type
_entity_poly.pdbx_seq_one_letter_code
_entity_poly.pdbx_strand_id
1 'polypeptide(L)'
;MKKTIFTLSIIITLYGCASRPKNFTYSYKQTDTGLAGRIDLNGYYVSQHGCDSTFYSMYMFYPDGLFTIATTSTISPELIACFKDGGNSKICRYPLWGLYKIEGDLIKTQSIRTDGGGFVIFRDYRILPDGSLINVSDYVQPEYINLGYMENYPSFKDNSCETKARFFPMDAKRDKRECPFIGKSWFTSK
;
A
#
# COMPACT_ATOMS: atom_id res chain seq x y z
N MET A 1 22.99 1.70 -53.82
CA MET A 1 23.13 0.78 -52.66
C MET A 1 24.19 1.33 -51.71
N LYS A 2 23.79 1.79 -50.52
CA LYS A 2 24.42 1.53 -49.21
C LYS A 2 23.77 2.45 -48.15
N LYS A 3 22.86 1.84 -47.39
CA LYS A 3 22.50 2.17 -46.00
C LYS A 3 23.83 2.16 -45.20
N THR A 4 24.08 2.94 -44.15
CA THR A 4 23.28 3.18 -42.94
C THR A 4 24.11 4.21 -42.14
N ILE A 5 23.53 5.30 -41.63
CA ILE A 5 24.18 6.10 -40.57
C ILE A 5 23.42 5.79 -39.28
N PHE A 6 24.14 5.16 -38.36
CA PHE A 6 23.69 4.76 -37.03
C PHE A 6 23.16 5.98 -36.26
N THR A 7 21.84 6.06 -36.09
CA THR A 7 21.23 6.93 -35.07
C THR A 7 21.31 6.19 -33.74
N LEU A 8 22.38 6.43 -32.99
CA LEU A 8 22.52 5.91 -31.63
C LEU A 8 21.53 6.68 -30.73
N SER A 9 20.34 6.12 -30.56
CA SER A 9 19.31 6.63 -29.67
C SER A 9 19.77 6.55 -28.21
N ILE A 10 20.39 7.62 -27.72
CA ILE A 10 20.56 7.89 -26.29
C ILE A 10 19.18 8.28 -25.75
N ILE A 11 18.34 7.29 -25.49
CA ILE A 11 17.13 7.41 -24.66
C ILE A 11 17.24 6.35 -23.55
N ILE A 12 18.31 6.43 -22.76
CA ILE A 12 18.47 5.65 -21.53
C ILE A 12 19.09 6.59 -20.49
N THR A 13 18.31 7.50 -19.89
CA THR A 13 18.68 8.21 -18.64
C THR A 13 17.60 9.15 -18.08
N LEU A 14 16.30 8.91 -18.32
CA LEU A 14 15.22 9.70 -17.69
C LEU A 14 14.26 8.91 -16.79
N TYR A 15 14.58 7.65 -16.45
CA TYR A 15 14.02 7.03 -15.25
C TYR A 15 14.75 7.58 -14.02
N GLY A 16 14.55 8.87 -13.80
CA GLY A 16 14.99 9.59 -12.61
C GLY A 16 14.62 8.78 -11.37
N CYS A 17 15.63 8.53 -10.55
CA CYS A 17 15.54 7.89 -9.26
C CYS A 17 14.42 8.52 -8.44
N ALA A 18 13.23 7.90 -8.42
CA ALA A 18 12.25 8.20 -7.39
C ALA A 18 12.94 7.99 -6.04
N SER A 19 13.21 9.09 -5.33
CA SER A 19 13.86 9.07 -4.03
C SER A 19 12.91 8.49 -2.99
N ARG A 20 13.47 7.91 -1.93
CA ARG A 20 12.70 7.43 -0.77
C ARG A 20 11.81 8.57 -0.25
N PRO A 21 10.51 8.35 0.00
CA PRO A 21 9.68 9.32 0.72
C PRO A 21 10.33 9.66 2.06
N LYS A 22 10.34 10.94 2.44
CA LYS A 22 11.14 11.43 3.60
C LYS A 22 10.84 10.69 4.90
N ASN A 23 9.59 10.30 5.11
CA ASN A 23 9.11 9.62 6.31
C ASN A 23 8.89 8.11 6.14
N PHE A 24 9.41 7.51 5.06
CA PHE A 24 9.44 6.06 4.90
C PHE A 24 10.68 5.49 5.60
N THR A 25 10.45 4.61 6.57
CA THR A 25 11.52 4.08 7.44
C THR A 25 11.65 2.56 7.39
N TYR A 26 10.71 1.85 6.77
CA TYR A 26 10.76 0.39 6.69
C TYR A 26 11.68 -0.06 5.56
N SER A 27 12.13 -1.31 5.64
CA SER A 27 12.95 -1.97 4.62
C SER A 27 12.41 -3.36 4.35
N TYR A 28 12.25 -3.69 3.07
CA TYR A 28 11.65 -4.92 2.58
C TYR A 28 12.66 -6.06 2.67
N LYS A 29 12.50 -6.89 3.70
CA LYS A 29 13.45 -7.97 4.01
C LYS A 29 13.19 -9.27 3.24
N GLN A 30 12.03 -9.39 2.57
CA GLN A 30 11.61 -10.63 1.89
C GLN A 30 11.57 -11.86 2.80
N THR A 31 11.32 -11.65 4.08
CA THR A 31 11.24 -12.70 5.10
C THR A 31 9.81 -12.85 5.57
N ASP A 32 9.37 -14.09 5.75
CA ASP A 32 8.07 -14.36 6.36
C ASP A 32 7.96 -13.64 7.72
N THR A 33 6.86 -12.91 7.88
CA THR A 33 6.54 -12.14 9.08
C THR A 33 5.79 -12.97 10.13
N GLY A 34 5.33 -14.17 9.76
CA GLY A 34 4.46 -15.02 10.58
C GLY A 34 2.98 -14.58 10.57
N LEU A 35 2.61 -13.57 9.77
CA LEU A 35 1.25 -13.05 9.72
C LEU A 35 0.23 -14.09 9.24
N ALA A 36 0.64 -15.01 8.35
CA ALA A 36 -0.22 -16.07 7.82
C ALA A 36 -0.75 -17.04 8.89
N GLY A 37 -0.06 -17.16 10.03
CA GLY A 37 -0.52 -17.95 11.17
C GLY A 37 -1.53 -17.23 12.07
N ARG A 38 -1.86 -15.97 11.77
CA ARG A 38 -2.67 -15.10 12.63
C ARG A 38 -3.94 -14.59 11.96
N ILE A 39 -3.92 -14.41 10.65
CA ILE A 39 -5.05 -13.95 9.84
C ILE A 39 -5.04 -14.67 8.48
N ASP A 40 -6.16 -14.66 7.77
CA ASP A 40 -6.22 -15.19 6.40
C ASP A 40 -5.56 -14.21 5.41
N LEU A 41 -4.62 -14.69 4.61
CA LEU A 41 -3.94 -13.89 3.59
C LEU A 41 -4.49 -14.15 2.17
N ASN A 42 -5.43 -15.07 1.98
CA ASN A 42 -5.97 -15.50 0.69
C ASN A 42 -7.16 -14.64 0.24
N GLY A 43 -7.05 -13.33 0.39
CA GLY A 43 -8.11 -12.40 0.07
C GLY A 43 -7.74 -10.96 0.38
N TYR A 44 -8.77 -10.12 0.50
CA TYR A 44 -8.63 -8.74 0.93
C TYR A 44 -9.55 -8.45 2.12
N TYR A 45 -9.20 -7.40 2.84
CA TYR A 45 -9.95 -6.85 3.94
C TYR A 45 -10.54 -5.51 3.54
N VAL A 46 -11.73 -5.21 4.04
CA VAL A 46 -12.36 -3.90 3.92
C VAL A 46 -12.66 -3.38 5.32
N SER A 47 -12.12 -2.23 5.66
CA SER A 47 -12.49 -1.48 6.86
C SER A 47 -13.02 -0.11 6.48
N GLN A 48 -13.91 0.44 7.30
CA GLN A 48 -14.21 1.87 7.23
C GLN A 48 -12.95 2.65 7.62
N HIS A 49 -12.74 3.82 7.00
CA HIS A 49 -11.57 4.66 7.30
C HIS A 49 -11.56 5.09 8.76
N GLY A 50 -12.68 5.64 9.26
CA GLY A 50 -12.88 6.03 10.65
C GLY A 50 -14.37 6.28 10.93
N CYS A 51 -14.69 6.82 12.11
CA CYS A 51 -16.06 7.18 12.52
C CYS A 51 -16.80 7.96 11.43
N ASP A 52 -18.02 7.52 11.09
CA ASP A 52 -18.93 8.18 10.14
C ASP A 52 -18.30 8.54 8.78
N SER A 53 -17.20 7.86 8.44
CA SER A 53 -16.53 8.09 7.17
C SER A 53 -17.30 7.42 6.05
N THR A 54 -17.51 8.15 4.96
CA THR A 54 -18.00 7.58 3.69
C THR A 54 -16.91 6.83 2.93
N PHE A 55 -15.66 6.84 3.45
CA PHE A 55 -14.53 6.16 2.84
C PHE A 55 -14.25 4.81 3.50
N TYR A 56 -13.86 3.88 2.64
CA TYR A 56 -13.41 2.54 2.98
C TYR A 56 -11.96 2.37 2.54
N SER A 57 -11.23 1.57 3.30
CA SER A 57 -9.92 1.04 2.92
C SER A 57 -10.09 -0.41 2.50
N MET A 58 -9.69 -0.73 1.28
CA MET A 58 -9.53 -2.10 0.79
C MET A 58 -8.05 -2.44 0.78
N TYR A 59 -7.64 -3.52 1.43
CA TYR A 59 -6.22 -3.86 1.58
C TYR A 59 -5.97 -5.36 1.63
N MET A 60 -4.77 -5.78 1.24
CA MET A 60 -4.31 -7.16 1.40
C MET A 60 -2.83 -7.21 1.76
N PHE A 61 -2.46 -8.23 2.53
CA PHE A 61 -1.10 -8.46 2.99
C PHE A 61 -0.45 -9.63 2.26
N TYR A 62 0.85 -9.56 2.05
CA TYR A 62 1.69 -10.67 1.60
C TYR A 62 2.49 -11.21 2.80
N PRO A 63 2.89 -12.49 2.81
CA PRO A 63 3.56 -13.08 3.98
C PRO A 63 4.89 -12.40 4.33
N ASP A 64 5.54 -11.74 3.37
CA ASP A 64 6.90 -11.23 3.43
C ASP A 64 7.05 -9.76 3.86
N GLY A 65 5.98 -9.17 4.41
CA GLY A 65 5.99 -7.78 4.87
C GLY A 65 5.53 -6.77 3.82
N LEU A 66 5.19 -7.18 2.60
CA LEU A 66 4.58 -6.31 1.61
C LEU A 66 3.05 -6.22 1.81
N PHE A 67 2.44 -5.08 1.49
CA PHE A 67 0.99 -4.97 1.42
C PHE A 67 0.56 -3.96 0.34
N THR A 68 -0.71 -4.03 -0.06
CA THR A 68 -1.32 -3.04 -0.95
C THR A 68 -2.66 -2.58 -0.40
N ILE A 69 -3.02 -1.33 -0.66
CA ILE A 69 -4.19 -0.66 -0.10
C ILE A 69 -4.76 0.39 -1.05
N ALA A 70 -6.07 0.52 -1.10
CA ALA A 70 -6.77 1.65 -1.73
C ALA A 70 -7.79 2.23 -0.77
N THR A 71 -7.90 3.57 -0.75
CA THR A 71 -8.98 4.28 -0.06
C THR A 71 -9.99 4.75 -1.10
N THR A 72 -11.27 4.45 -0.90
CA THR A 72 -12.35 4.72 -1.87
C THR A 72 -13.68 4.94 -1.16
N SER A 73 -14.60 5.68 -1.77
CA SER A 73 -15.99 5.78 -1.28
C SER A 73 -16.83 4.54 -1.61
N THR A 74 -16.42 3.77 -2.63
CA THR A 74 -17.15 2.57 -3.09
C THR A 74 -16.17 1.48 -3.51
N ILE A 75 -16.41 0.24 -3.08
CA ILE A 75 -15.69 -0.94 -3.57
C ILE A 75 -16.30 -1.37 -4.91
N SER A 76 -15.67 -0.99 -6.02
CA SER A 76 -16.14 -1.35 -7.35
C SER A 76 -15.56 -2.69 -7.84
N PRO A 77 -16.24 -3.40 -8.76
CA PRO A 77 -15.69 -4.61 -9.39
C PRO A 77 -14.33 -4.38 -10.05
N GLU A 78 -14.10 -3.21 -10.65
CA GLU A 78 -12.80 -2.88 -11.25
C GLU A 78 -11.69 -2.75 -10.20
N LEU A 79 -11.97 -2.13 -9.05
CA LEU A 79 -11.00 -2.08 -7.95
C LEU A 79 -10.67 -3.48 -7.43
N ILE A 80 -11.68 -4.34 -7.28
CA ILE A 80 -11.49 -5.75 -6.89
C ILE A 80 -10.60 -6.45 -7.92
N ALA A 81 -10.87 -6.29 -9.22
CA ALA A 81 -10.03 -6.85 -10.28
C ALA A 81 -8.58 -6.37 -10.19
N CYS A 82 -8.33 -5.10 -9.85
CA CYS A 82 -6.96 -4.60 -9.65
C CYS A 82 -6.24 -5.26 -8.46
N PHE A 83 -6.95 -5.66 -7.40
CA PHE A 83 -6.37 -6.41 -6.28
C PHE A 83 -6.15 -7.89 -6.59
N LYS A 84 -6.90 -8.43 -7.55
CA LYS A 84 -6.77 -9.83 -8.00
C LYS A 84 -5.69 -9.99 -9.07
N ASP A 85 -5.76 -9.18 -10.12
CA ASP A 85 -5.02 -9.38 -11.37
C ASP A 85 -4.02 -8.24 -11.65
N GLY A 86 -4.04 -7.16 -10.86
CA GLY A 86 -3.22 -5.98 -11.13
C GLY A 86 -3.69 -5.24 -12.38
N GLY A 87 -2.73 -4.65 -13.11
CA GLY A 87 -3.00 -4.01 -14.41
C GLY A 87 -2.66 -2.52 -14.48
N ASN A 88 -2.86 -1.95 -15.67
CA ASN A 88 -2.40 -0.61 -16.03
C ASN A 88 -3.53 0.43 -16.17
N SER A 89 -4.78 0.05 -15.88
CA SER A 89 -5.93 0.97 -15.92
C SER A 89 -5.70 2.13 -14.94
N LYS A 90 -6.42 3.24 -15.13
CA LYS A 90 -6.35 4.37 -14.19
C LYS A 90 -6.72 3.91 -12.77
N ILE A 91 -7.65 2.97 -12.65
CA ILE A 91 -8.08 2.44 -11.35
C ILE A 91 -7.00 1.56 -10.72
N CYS A 92 -6.30 0.74 -11.49
CA CYS A 92 -5.23 -0.13 -10.95
C CYS A 92 -3.95 0.62 -10.54
N ARG A 93 -3.90 1.93 -10.81
CA ARG A 93 -2.89 2.86 -10.27
C ARG A 93 -3.27 3.45 -8.92
N TYR A 94 -4.53 3.33 -8.48
CA TYR A 94 -4.97 3.82 -7.16
C TYR A 94 -4.45 2.98 -5.99
N PRO A 95 -4.41 1.63 -6.06
CA PRO A 95 -3.83 0.83 -4.99
C PRO A 95 -2.37 1.23 -4.77
N LEU A 96 -2.11 1.73 -3.57
CA LEU A 96 -0.77 2.06 -3.10
C LEU A 96 -0.06 0.77 -2.67
N TRP A 97 1.26 0.79 -2.77
CA TRP A 97 2.13 -0.26 -2.23
C TRP A 97 2.80 0.24 -0.96
N GLY A 98 3.09 -0.67 -0.04
CA GLY A 98 3.75 -0.35 1.20
C GLY A 98 4.36 -1.55 1.90
N LEU A 99 4.96 -1.30 3.06
CA LEU A 99 5.47 -2.35 3.94
C LEU A 99 4.73 -2.36 5.27
N TYR A 100 4.70 -3.53 5.88
CA TYR A 100 4.24 -3.71 7.25
C TYR A 100 5.25 -4.45 8.12
N LYS A 101 5.08 -4.31 9.43
CA LYS A 101 5.72 -5.15 10.44
C LYS A 101 4.71 -5.54 11.52
N ILE A 102 5.02 -6.59 12.25
CA ILE A 102 4.22 -7.07 13.36
C ILE A 102 4.88 -6.67 14.67
N GLU A 103 4.12 -6.02 15.56
CA GLU A 103 4.53 -5.64 16.91
C GLU A 103 3.45 -6.08 17.91
N GLY A 104 3.65 -7.22 18.59
CA GLY A 104 2.63 -7.78 19.47
C GLY A 104 1.37 -8.16 18.69
N ASP A 105 0.24 -7.56 19.03
CA ASP A 105 -1.04 -7.69 18.33
C ASP A 105 -1.27 -6.68 17.20
N LEU A 106 -0.29 -5.81 16.91
CA LEU A 106 -0.41 -4.79 15.89
C LEU A 106 0.30 -5.17 14.58
N ILE A 107 -0.38 -4.90 13.47
CA ILE A 107 0.21 -4.78 12.13
C ILE A 107 0.42 -3.29 11.88
N LYS A 108 1.68 -2.84 11.90
CA LYS A 108 2.01 -1.45 11.59
C LYS A 108 2.38 -1.30 10.14
N THR A 109 1.78 -0.34 9.43
CA THR A 109 1.98 -0.20 7.99
C THR A 109 2.45 1.18 7.56
N GLN A 110 3.22 1.21 6.47
CA GLN A 110 3.66 2.41 5.75
C GLN A 110 3.34 2.24 4.27
N SER A 111 2.26 2.88 3.81
CA SER A 111 1.94 2.93 2.37
C SER A 111 2.56 4.15 1.72
N ILE A 112 3.16 3.94 0.54
CA ILE A 112 3.89 4.96 -0.19
C ILE A 112 2.96 5.60 -1.22
N ARG A 113 2.80 6.91 -1.11
CA ARG A 113 2.27 7.72 -2.21
C ARG A 113 3.43 8.38 -2.93
N THR A 114 3.45 8.34 -4.25
CA THR A 114 4.53 8.92 -5.07
C THR A 114 4.24 10.32 -5.59
N ASP A 115 2.99 10.75 -5.50
CA ASP A 115 2.55 12.09 -5.88
C ASP A 115 3.25 13.15 -5.00
N GLY A 116 3.55 14.32 -5.58
CA GLY A 116 4.16 15.42 -4.82
C GLY A 116 5.54 15.07 -4.24
N GLY A 117 6.42 14.37 -4.96
CA GLY A 117 7.74 14.01 -4.41
C GLY A 117 7.71 12.96 -3.30
N GLY A 118 6.52 12.45 -2.99
CA GLY A 118 6.26 11.25 -2.21
C GLY A 118 6.21 11.45 -0.70
N PHE A 119 5.24 10.78 -0.09
CA PHE A 119 5.01 10.76 1.35
C PHE A 119 4.40 9.42 1.78
N VAL A 120 4.38 9.17 3.08
CA VAL A 120 3.82 7.96 3.67
C VAL A 120 2.47 8.22 4.32
N ILE A 121 1.53 7.30 4.09
CA ILE A 121 0.33 7.17 4.91
C ILE A 121 0.53 5.97 5.84
N PHE A 122 0.41 6.23 7.13
CA PHE A 122 0.53 5.25 8.20
C PHE A 122 -0.83 4.69 8.52
N ARG A 123 -0.92 3.36 8.64
CA ARG A 123 -2.13 2.70 9.13
C ARG A 123 -1.75 1.52 10.00
N ASP A 124 -2.34 1.44 11.18
CA ASP A 124 -2.10 0.33 12.10
C ASP A 124 -3.37 -0.48 12.28
N TYR A 125 -3.23 -1.81 12.31
CA TYR A 125 -4.34 -2.74 12.51
C TYR A 125 -4.09 -3.62 13.73
N ARG A 126 -5.07 -3.73 14.62
CA ARG A 126 -5.04 -4.71 15.72
C ARG A 126 -5.58 -6.05 15.24
N ILE A 127 -4.85 -7.12 15.55
CA ILE A 127 -5.26 -8.51 15.33
C ILE A 127 -5.97 -8.99 16.60
N LEU A 128 -7.25 -9.32 16.48
CA LEU A 128 -8.04 -9.88 17.57
C LEU A 128 -7.79 -11.39 17.72
N PRO A 129 -8.17 -12.01 18.86
CA PRO A 129 -7.97 -13.45 19.09
C PRO A 129 -8.64 -14.37 18.06
N ASP A 130 -9.71 -13.90 17.41
CA ASP A 130 -10.42 -14.61 16.34
C ASP A 130 -9.80 -14.40 14.95
N GLY A 131 -8.67 -13.70 14.86
CA GLY A 131 -8.00 -13.36 13.60
C GLY A 131 -8.64 -12.19 12.84
N SER A 132 -9.71 -11.57 13.38
CA SER A 132 -10.28 -10.37 12.78
C SER A 132 -9.37 -9.16 12.99
N LEU A 133 -9.47 -8.18 12.08
CA LEU A 133 -8.67 -6.97 12.10
C LEU A 133 -9.51 -5.76 12.48
N ILE A 134 -8.93 -4.81 13.22
CA ILE A 134 -9.51 -3.50 13.50
C ILE A 134 -8.50 -2.44 13.07
N ASN A 135 -8.93 -1.45 12.28
CA ASN A 135 -8.12 -0.26 12.02
C ASN A 135 -8.08 0.60 13.29
N VAL A 136 -6.89 0.83 13.84
CA VAL A 136 -6.70 1.59 15.09
C VAL A 136 -6.03 2.94 14.87
N SER A 137 -5.35 3.13 13.74
CA SER A 137 -4.78 4.43 13.35
C SER A 137 -4.74 4.57 11.84
N ASP A 138 -4.99 5.78 11.33
CA ASP A 138 -4.79 6.16 9.94
C ASP A 138 -4.38 7.62 9.89
N TYR A 139 -3.13 7.91 9.54
CA TYR A 139 -2.64 9.28 9.57
C TYR A 139 -1.53 9.53 8.56
N VAL A 140 -1.34 10.82 8.29
CA VAL A 140 -0.22 11.38 7.57
C VAL A 140 0.53 12.35 8.48
N GLN A 141 1.76 12.67 8.13
CA GLN A 141 2.55 13.70 8.80
C GLN A 141 2.52 14.97 7.95
N PRO A 142 1.76 16.01 8.34
CA PRO A 142 1.50 17.19 7.51
C PRO A 142 2.76 17.88 6.98
N GLU A 143 3.85 17.88 7.76
CA GLU A 143 5.14 18.47 7.40
C GLU A 143 5.80 17.82 6.17
N TYR A 144 5.37 16.62 5.77
CA TYR A 144 5.84 15.93 4.56
C TYR A 144 4.81 15.93 3.42
N ILE A 145 3.63 16.53 3.63
CA ILE A 145 2.59 16.65 2.60
C ILE A 145 2.82 17.93 1.82
N ASN A 146 2.78 17.82 0.50
CA ASN A 146 2.83 18.97 -0.42
C ASN A 146 1.74 18.90 -1.50
N LEU A 147 0.66 18.16 -1.21
CA LEU A 147 -0.51 18.03 -2.06
C LEU A 147 -1.68 18.70 -1.35
N GLY A 148 -2.21 19.79 -1.91
CA GLY A 148 -3.28 20.57 -1.27
C GLY A 148 -4.52 19.75 -0.92
N TYR A 149 -4.88 18.76 -1.73
CA TYR A 149 -6.04 17.89 -1.43
C TYR A 149 -5.80 16.91 -0.25
N MET A 150 -4.56 16.76 0.21
CA MET A 150 -4.19 15.96 1.39
C MET A 150 -4.00 16.82 2.64
N GLU A 151 -4.10 18.14 2.56
CA GLU A 151 -3.94 19.06 3.69
C GLU A 151 -4.94 18.73 4.82
N ASN A 152 -6.18 18.39 4.43
CA ASN A 152 -7.25 17.99 5.35
C ASN A 152 -7.48 16.48 5.35
N TYR A 153 -6.44 15.68 5.13
CA TYR A 153 -6.57 14.23 5.23
C TYR A 153 -7.10 13.87 6.63
N PRO A 154 -8.19 13.09 6.75
CA PRO A 154 -8.87 12.81 8.01
C PRO A 154 -8.05 11.85 8.87
N SER A 155 -6.95 12.38 9.43
CA SER A 155 -5.99 11.64 10.24
C SER A 155 -6.53 11.37 11.64
N PHE A 156 -6.29 10.17 12.15
CA PHE A 156 -6.47 9.83 13.55
C PHE A 156 -5.36 8.87 13.99
N LYS A 157 -4.88 9.06 15.22
CA LYS A 157 -3.89 8.17 15.85
C LYS A 157 -4.52 7.12 16.76
N ASP A 158 -5.78 7.32 17.09
CA ASP A 158 -6.60 6.41 17.87
C ASP A 158 -8.02 6.42 17.26
N ASN A 159 -8.57 5.24 16.99
CA ASN A 159 -9.87 5.11 16.35
C ASN A 159 -10.95 4.91 17.41
N SER A 160 -11.75 5.94 17.68
CA SER A 160 -12.86 5.83 18.62
C SER A 160 -14.02 4.95 18.11
N CYS A 161 -14.03 4.56 16.83
CA CYS A 161 -15.04 3.70 16.22
C CYS A 161 -14.41 2.41 15.68
N GLU A 162 -13.79 1.65 16.58
CA GLU A 162 -13.20 0.35 16.27
C GLU A 162 -14.24 -0.62 15.69
N THR A 163 -14.18 -0.81 14.37
CA THR A 163 -15.05 -1.74 13.65
C THR A 163 -14.21 -2.82 13.02
N LYS A 164 -14.66 -4.08 13.14
CA LYS A 164 -14.00 -5.21 12.50
C LYS A 164 -13.98 -5.04 10.98
N ALA A 165 -12.82 -5.22 10.38
CA ALA A 165 -12.69 -5.34 8.95
C ALA A 165 -13.42 -6.58 8.45
N ARG A 166 -14.06 -6.47 7.31
CA ARG A 166 -14.71 -7.59 6.62
C ARG A 166 -13.69 -8.25 5.70
N PHE A 167 -13.54 -9.56 5.82
CA PHE A 167 -12.69 -10.35 4.94
C PHE A 167 -13.48 -10.84 3.73
N PHE A 168 -12.85 -10.81 2.57
CA PHE A 168 -13.38 -11.33 1.31
C PHE A 168 -12.33 -12.25 0.68
N PRO A 169 -12.59 -13.57 0.60
CA PRO A 169 -11.66 -14.50 0.00
C PRO A 169 -11.49 -14.22 -1.50
N MET A 170 -10.32 -14.53 -2.02
CA MET A 170 -10.03 -14.47 -3.46
C MET A 170 -9.31 -15.73 -3.92
N ASP A 171 -9.60 -16.12 -5.15
CA ASP A 171 -8.96 -17.24 -5.86
C ASP A 171 -7.56 -16.90 -6.39
N ALA A 172 -7.30 -15.61 -6.62
CA ALA A 172 -5.98 -15.09 -6.99
C ALA A 172 -5.71 -13.75 -6.29
N LYS A 173 -4.43 -13.37 -6.24
CA LYS A 173 -3.98 -12.09 -5.68
C LYS A 173 -3.02 -11.44 -6.65
N ARG A 174 -3.06 -10.09 -6.69
CA ARG A 174 -2.14 -9.29 -7.48
C ARG A 174 -0.71 -9.76 -7.23
N ASP A 175 0.07 -9.90 -8.28
CA ASP A 175 1.44 -10.33 -8.16
C ASP A 175 2.26 -9.28 -7.40
N LYS A 176 2.91 -9.69 -6.31
CA LYS A 176 3.79 -8.81 -5.53
C LYS A 176 4.94 -8.24 -6.36
N ARG A 177 5.35 -8.92 -7.43
CA ARG A 177 6.40 -8.47 -8.37
C ARG A 177 5.99 -7.20 -9.13
N GLU A 178 4.70 -6.86 -9.16
CA GLU A 178 4.22 -5.59 -9.71
C GLU A 178 4.49 -4.39 -8.79
N CYS A 179 4.94 -4.60 -7.54
CA CYS A 179 5.33 -3.50 -6.67
C CYS A 179 6.47 -2.71 -7.34
N PRO A 180 6.26 -1.42 -7.68
CA PRO A 180 7.24 -0.63 -8.43
C PRO A 180 8.49 -0.31 -7.61
N PHE A 181 8.46 -0.59 -6.30
CA PHE A 181 9.55 -0.31 -5.36
C PHE A 181 10.45 -1.52 -5.10
N ILE A 182 10.06 -2.73 -5.52
CA ILE A 182 10.77 -3.97 -5.16
C ILE A 182 12.22 -4.01 -5.63
N GLY A 183 12.55 -3.30 -6.72
CA GLY A 183 13.91 -3.16 -7.25
C GLY A 183 14.64 -1.90 -6.79
N LYS A 184 14.05 -1.08 -5.91
CA LYS A 184 14.66 0.17 -5.44
C LYS A 184 15.52 -0.12 -4.22
N SER A 185 16.79 0.28 -4.25
CA SER A 185 17.72 0.08 -3.12
C SER A 185 17.17 0.66 -1.83
N TRP A 186 16.61 1.87 -1.83
CA TRP A 186 16.04 2.45 -0.61
C TRP A 186 14.85 1.70 -0.02
N PHE A 187 14.20 0.81 -0.79
CA PHE A 187 13.08 -0.01 -0.34
C PHE A 187 13.56 -1.36 0.19
N THR A 188 14.64 -1.92 -0.34
CA THR A 188 15.17 -3.25 0.01
C THR A 188 16.44 -3.24 0.88
N SER A 189 17.14 -2.11 0.95
CA SER A 189 18.42 -1.97 1.66
C SER A 189 18.17 -1.71 3.14
N LYS A 190 18.92 -2.43 3.98
CA LYS A 190 19.01 -2.23 5.43
C LYS A 190 19.88 -1.03 5.75
#